data_AF-A0A2V9KC27-F1
#
_entry.id   AF-A0A2V9KC27-F1
#
_cell.length_a   1.000
_cell.length_b   1.000
_cell.length_c   1.000
_cell.angle_alpha   90.00
_cell.angle_beta   90.00
_cell.angle_gamma   90.00
#
_symmetry.space_group_name_H-M   'P 1'
#
loop_
_entity.id
_entity.type
_entity.pdbx_description
1 polymer ?
#
loop_
_entity_poly.entity_id
_entity_poly.type
_entity_poly.pdbx_seq_one_letter_code
_entity_poly.pdbx_strand_id
1 'polypeptide(L)'
;MEAVDRIAERANQRNALLAGFLGWTLDAFDFFLLAFVLAPIAAEFHVSVAAVAAAFGASLATRWLGAIIFGLLADRLGRRLPLVLNVLYYSLIEVLSGLAPNYKVFFALRLLYGIGMGGEWGVGASLAMESVPARWRGVFSGLLQEGYALGALLAAVAYALIFPHWGWRVLFFVGGLPALLTLFIRAKVKEPQAWHESRTDWANYGRSILRGWKTFLYLVLLMTMMNLVSHGTQDMYPTFLREQRRLSSSLTSLVASISWIGAIVGGVTIGFLSDLWGRRRAMAAAVVLALCVTPLWVLGPNLPLIILGAFLMQFMAQGAWGVIPAHINELSPGALRGFFPGFAYQLGVFASAGVGYLEARLAARFNYAASMGFLAAGVRIVTAMVIVAGPEAKGVAFGKAAIRAVLEAQVAAWNKGDVDGFMKGYWNSPATTFVGSSGIKRGWQAVLERYRHDYPDRQAMGKLEFSGLEITLLSSDSALVVGQWRLERAHDHPGGVFTLVFRKFPQGWRIIHDHTSVVSGQ
;
A
#
# COMPACT_ATOMS: atom_id res chain seq x y z
N MET A 1 -16.48 2.62 -28.12
CA MET A 1 -15.65 3.50 -27.29
C MET A 1 -15.44 2.93 -25.90
N GLU A 2 -16.52 2.64 -25.15
CA GLU A 2 -16.45 2.14 -23.77
C GLU A 2 -15.69 0.81 -23.56
N ALA A 3 -15.74 -0.13 -24.53
CA ALA A 3 -14.97 -1.38 -24.45
C ALA A 3 -13.46 -1.15 -24.62
N VAL A 4 -13.07 -0.22 -25.50
CA VAL A 4 -11.67 0.15 -25.76
C VAL A 4 -11.09 0.87 -24.54
N ASP A 5 -11.87 1.78 -23.93
CA ASP A 5 -11.48 2.49 -22.71
C ASP A 5 -11.31 1.51 -21.53
N ARG A 6 -12.19 0.52 -21.38
CA ARG A 6 -12.05 -0.55 -20.38
C ARG A 6 -10.79 -1.40 -20.58
N ILE A 7 -10.43 -1.72 -21.81
CA ILE A 7 -9.20 -2.48 -22.12
C ILE A 7 -7.96 -1.65 -21.80
N ALA A 8 -7.94 -0.38 -22.22
CA ALA A 8 -6.83 0.54 -21.95
C ALA A 8 -6.64 0.79 -20.44
N GLU A 9 -7.74 0.92 -19.70
CA GLU A 9 -7.72 1.08 -18.25
C GLU A 9 -7.15 -0.16 -17.55
N ARG A 10 -7.62 -1.37 -17.89
CA ARG A 10 -7.06 -2.63 -17.34
C ARG A 10 -5.58 -2.79 -17.66
N ALA A 11 -5.15 -2.40 -18.86
CA ALA A 11 -3.74 -2.42 -19.23
C ALA A 11 -2.93 -1.45 -18.35
N ASN A 12 -3.45 -0.24 -18.11
CA ASN A 12 -2.80 0.72 -17.22
C ASN A 12 -2.71 0.21 -15.77
N GLN A 13 -3.80 -0.38 -15.25
CA GLN A 13 -3.84 -0.99 -13.91
C GLN A 13 -2.74 -2.04 -13.72
N ARG A 14 -2.61 -2.94 -14.70
CA ARG A 14 -1.54 -3.95 -14.73
C ARG A 14 -0.17 -3.30 -14.76
N ASN A 15 0.04 -2.30 -15.61
CA ASN A 15 1.34 -1.65 -15.77
C ASN A 15 1.76 -0.90 -14.50
N ALA A 16 0.83 -0.21 -13.83
CA ALA A 16 1.07 0.48 -12.56
C ALA A 16 1.42 -0.52 -11.45
N LEU A 17 0.71 -1.65 -11.37
CA LEU A 17 1.01 -2.71 -10.42
C LEU A 17 2.39 -3.33 -10.69
N LEU A 18 2.71 -3.66 -11.95
CA LEU A 18 4.02 -4.19 -12.33
C LEU A 18 5.14 -3.20 -12.04
N ALA A 19 4.93 -1.90 -12.29
CA ALA A 19 5.92 -0.87 -11.99
C ALA A 19 6.21 -0.80 -10.48
N GLY A 20 5.17 -0.75 -9.64
CA GLY A 20 5.33 -0.75 -8.19
C GLY A 20 5.96 -2.03 -7.65
N PHE A 21 5.53 -3.20 -8.15
CA PHE A 21 6.07 -4.50 -7.77
C PHE A 21 7.55 -4.66 -8.14
N LEU A 22 7.91 -4.35 -9.40
CA LEU A 22 9.29 -4.44 -9.86
C LEU A 22 10.19 -3.42 -9.17
N GLY A 23 9.71 -2.18 -9.01
CA GLY A 23 10.45 -1.14 -8.29
C GLY A 23 10.80 -1.57 -6.86
N TRP A 24 9.82 -2.11 -6.13
CA TRP A 24 10.03 -2.65 -4.79
C TRP A 24 10.92 -3.89 -4.76
N THR A 25 10.78 -4.79 -5.74
CA THR A 25 11.63 -5.99 -5.86
C THR A 25 13.09 -5.63 -6.06
N LEU A 26 13.35 -4.65 -6.92
CA LEU A 26 14.70 -4.23 -7.28
C LEU A 26 15.38 -3.44 -6.16
N ASP A 27 14.63 -2.57 -5.47
CA ASP A 27 15.10 -1.89 -4.26
C ASP A 27 15.46 -2.89 -3.15
N ALA A 28 14.63 -3.92 -2.94
CA ALA A 28 14.93 -4.99 -2.00
C ALA A 28 16.15 -5.82 -2.42
N PHE A 29 16.28 -6.13 -3.71
CA PHE A 29 17.42 -6.84 -4.27
C PHE A 29 18.74 -6.15 -3.93
N ASP A 30 18.86 -4.85 -4.23
CA ASP A 30 20.08 -4.05 -3.95
C ASP A 30 20.39 -3.98 -2.45
N PHE A 31 19.35 -3.80 -1.63
CA PHE A 31 19.48 -3.81 -0.18
C PHE A 31 20.08 -5.12 0.36
N PHE A 32 19.58 -6.27 -0.11
CA PHE A 32 20.05 -7.57 0.33
C PHE A 32 21.43 -7.93 -0.23
N LEU A 33 21.80 -7.43 -1.42
CA LEU A 33 23.15 -7.63 -1.96
C LEU A 33 24.22 -7.14 -0.99
N LEU A 34 24.07 -5.92 -0.45
CA LEU A 34 25.03 -5.35 0.51
C LEU A 34 25.18 -6.23 1.77
N ALA A 35 24.09 -6.83 2.26
CA ALA A 35 24.13 -7.71 3.42
C ALA A 35 25.01 -8.96 3.19
N PHE A 36 25.11 -9.46 1.96
CA PHE A 36 25.93 -10.63 1.63
C PHE A 36 27.43 -10.32 1.47
N VAL A 37 27.80 -9.07 1.21
CA VAL A 37 29.19 -8.69 0.87
C VAL A 37 29.87 -7.78 1.90
N LEU A 38 29.35 -7.69 3.13
CA LEU A 38 29.95 -6.88 4.20
C LEU A 38 31.43 -7.23 4.45
N ALA A 39 31.76 -8.52 4.57
CA ALA A 39 33.12 -8.97 4.86
C ALA A 39 34.12 -8.74 3.70
N PRO A 40 33.80 -9.07 2.44
CA PRO A 40 34.63 -8.73 1.30
C PRO A 40 34.93 -7.22 1.16
N ILE A 41 33.92 -6.37 1.34
CA ILE A 41 34.10 -4.90 1.31
C ILE A 41 35.04 -4.45 2.43
N ALA A 42 34.86 -4.98 3.64
CA ALA A 42 35.69 -4.67 4.78
C ALA A 42 37.16 -5.05 4.53
N ALA A 43 37.39 -6.22 3.93
CA ALA A 43 38.71 -6.70 3.55
C ALA A 43 39.38 -5.79 2.51
N GLU A 44 38.67 -5.42 1.44
CA GLU A 44 39.22 -4.57 0.37
C GLU A 44 39.55 -3.15 0.83
N PHE A 45 38.70 -2.54 1.65
CA PHE A 45 38.94 -1.19 2.16
C PHE A 45 39.76 -1.13 3.44
N HIS A 46 40.25 -2.27 3.94
CA HIS A 46 41.01 -2.37 5.18
C HIS A 46 40.30 -1.73 6.39
N VAL A 47 38.99 -1.97 6.50
CA VAL A 47 38.15 -1.52 7.63
C VAL A 47 37.53 -2.71 8.34
N SER A 48 36.94 -2.50 9.52
CA SER A 48 36.22 -3.57 10.21
C SER A 48 34.88 -3.88 9.54
N VAL A 49 34.42 -5.12 9.65
CA VAL A 49 33.06 -5.52 9.23
C VAL A 49 32.00 -4.65 9.93
N ALA A 50 32.25 -4.27 11.18
CA ALA A 50 31.39 -3.36 11.93
C ALA A 50 31.27 -1.97 11.29
N ALA A 51 32.34 -1.45 10.68
CA ALA A 51 32.28 -0.19 9.94
C ALA A 51 31.38 -0.34 8.69
N VAL A 52 31.56 -1.39 7.89
CA VAL A 52 30.69 -1.62 6.72
C VAL A 52 29.23 -1.87 7.13
N ALA A 53 28.99 -2.57 8.23
CA ALA A 53 27.65 -2.71 8.81
C ALA A 53 27.08 -1.37 9.28
N ALA A 54 27.91 -0.45 9.79
CA ALA A 54 27.48 0.91 10.08
C ALA A 54 27.10 1.69 8.81
N ALA A 55 27.78 1.45 7.68
CA ALA A 55 27.38 2.01 6.37
C ALA A 55 26.00 1.50 5.93
N PHE A 56 25.73 0.22 6.14
CA PHE A 56 24.40 -0.38 5.90
C PHE A 56 23.33 0.26 6.78
N GLY A 57 23.59 0.42 8.08
CA GLY A 57 22.69 1.12 9.00
C GLY A 57 22.51 2.60 8.64
N ALA A 58 23.55 3.25 8.14
CA ALA A 58 23.50 4.63 7.68
C ALA A 58 22.57 4.82 6.47
N SER A 59 22.53 3.85 5.53
CA SER A 59 21.53 3.83 4.45
C SER A 59 20.11 3.79 5.02
N LEU A 60 19.85 2.97 6.05
CA LEU A 60 18.53 2.90 6.67
C LEU A 60 18.16 4.23 7.36
N ALA A 61 19.14 4.88 7.99
CA ALA A 61 18.94 6.12 8.72
C ALA A 61 18.57 7.33 7.85
N THR A 62 18.86 7.32 6.54
CA THR A 62 18.52 8.41 5.62
C THR A 62 17.22 8.17 4.83
N ARG A 63 16.58 7.01 4.95
CA ARG A 63 15.34 6.67 4.22
C ARG A 63 14.20 7.64 4.46
N TRP A 64 14.06 8.18 5.66
CA TRP A 64 13.00 9.14 5.96
C TRP A 64 13.14 10.45 5.15
N LEU A 65 14.38 10.88 4.84
CA LEU A 65 14.62 12.02 3.94
C LEU A 65 14.10 11.73 2.54
N GLY A 66 14.34 10.51 2.06
CA GLY A 66 13.81 10.01 0.79
C GLY A 66 12.30 10.07 0.70
N ALA A 67 11.62 9.57 1.74
CA ALA A 67 10.16 9.60 1.77
C ALA A 67 9.59 11.02 1.80
N ILE A 68 10.29 11.99 2.41
CA ILE A 68 9.93 13.40 2.32
C ILE A 68 10.11 13.90 0.89
N ILE A 69 11.30 13.75 0.31
CA ILE A 69 11.62 14.30 -1.01
C ILE A 69 10.69 13.72 -2.09
N PHE A 70 10.69 12.39 -2.24
CA PHE A 70 9.94 11.72 -3.29
C PHE A 70 8.44 11.67 -3.00
N GLY A 71 8.02 11.61 -1.74
CA GLY A 71 6.61 11.67 -1.35
C GLY A 71 5.97 13.02 -1.66
N LEU A 72 6.65 14.13 -1.32
CA LEU A 72 6.18 15.48 -1.65
C LEU A 72 6.18 15.72 -3.17
N LEU A 73 7.23 15.25 -3.87
CA LEU A 73 7.27 15.30 -5.33
C LEU A 73 6.11 14.50 -5.93
N ALA A 74 5.80 13.32 -5.40
CA ALA A 74 4.70 12.47 -5.85
C ALA A 74 3.35 13.15 -5.70
N ASP A 75 3.10 13.84 -4.59
CA ASP A 75 1.86 14.59 -4.41
C ASP A 75 1.75 15.81 -5.33
N ARG A 76 2.88 16.43 -5.69
CA ARG A 76 2.87 17.68 -6.48
C ARG A 76 2.93 17.50 -7.98
N LEU A 77 3.74 16.54 -8.45
CA LEU A 77 4.08 16.32 -9.87
C LEU A 77 3.41 15.07 -10.45
N GLY A 78 2.77 14.25 -9.62
CA GLY A 78 2.21 12.95 -9.99
C GLY A 78 3.11 11.82 -9.52
N ARG A 79 2.62 10.59 -9.49
CA ARG A 79 3.35 9.38 -9.06
C ARG A 79 4.38 8.95 -10.09
N ARG A 80 4.10 9.08 -11.39
CA ARG A 80 4.92 8.50 -12.46
C ARG A 80 6.30 9.12 -12.55
N LEU A 81 6.39 10.46 -12.59
CA LEU A 81 7.67 11.15 -12.76
C LEU A 81 8.60 10.96 -11.56
N PRO A 82 8.15 11.15 -10.30
CA PRO A 82 8.96 10.91 -9.11
C PRO A 82 9.40 9.46 -8.95
N LEU A 83 8.57 8.48 -9.37
CA LEU A 83 9.01 7.08 -9.41
C LEU A 83 10.17 6.89 -10.39
N VAL A 84 10.07 7.46 -11.60
CA VAL A 84 11.17 7.43 -12.59
C VAL A 84 12.44 8.10 -12.03
N LEU A 85 12.31 9.29 -11.44
CA LEU A 85 13.44 10.02 -10.87
C LEU A 85 14.08 9.25 -9.72
N ASN A 86 13.27 8.60 -8.89
CA ASN A 86 13.76 7.82 -7.77
C ASN A 86 14.54 6.59 -8.23
N VAL A 87 13.97 5.81 -9.17
CA VAL A 87 14.63 4.62 -9.72
C VAL A 87 15.96 4.97 -10.37
N LEU A 88 16.00 6.05 -11.17
CA LEU A 88 17.26 6.52 -11.76
C LEU A 88 18.25 6.96 -10.69
N TYR A 89 17.78 7.64 -9.64
CA TYR A 89 18.62 8.12 -8.56
C TYR A 89 19.29 6.96 -7.81
N TYR A 90 18.53 6.00 -7.26
CA TYR A 90 19.16 4.92 -6.49
C TYR A 90 20.01 4.01 -7.38
N SER A 91 19.60 3.75 -8.63
CA SER A 91 20.39 2.93 -9.58
C SER A 91 21.75 3.57 -9.89
N LEU A 92 21.78 4.89 -10.08
CA LEU A 92 23.02 5.61 -10.30
C LEU A 92 23.94 5.55 -9.08
N ILE A 93 23.38 5.82 -7.89
CA ILE A 93 24.17 5.76 -6.65
C ILE A 93 24.69 4.35 -6.38
N GLU A 94 23.94 3.31 -6.76
CA GLU A 94 24.34 1.92 -6.62
C GLU A 94 25.57 1.58 -7.48
N VAL A 95 25.53 1.91 -8.77
CA VAL A 95 26.69 1.75 -9.67
C VAL A 95 27.90 2.52 -9.15
N LEU A 96 27.70 3.77 -8.69
CA LEU A 96 28.77 4.58 -8.11
C LEU A 96 29.38 3.93 -6.86
N SER A 97 28.59 3.21 -6.05
CA SER A 97 29.12 2.46 -4.91
C SER A 97 29.98 1.28 -5.31
N GLY A 98 29.63 0.59 -6.40
CA GLY A 98 30.50 -0.42 -7.01
C GLY A 98 31.82 0.16 -7.52
N LEU A 99 31.86 1.45 -7.86
CA LEU A 99 33.06 2.19 -8.29
C LEU A 99 33.80 2.91 -7.14
N ALA A 100 33.33 2.80 -5.90
CA ALA A 100 33.90 3.55 -4.80
C ALA A 100 35.39 3.16 -4.58
N PRO A 101 36.34 4.12 -4.59
CA PRO A 101 37.77 3.83 -4.48
C PRO A 101 38.22 3.59 -3.03
N ASN A 102 37.42 4.01 -2.04
CA ASN A 102 37.73 3.83 -0.63
C ASN A 102 36.44 3.84 0.21
N TYR A 103 36.58 3.43 1.48
CA TYR A 103 35.46 3.34 2.41
C TYR A 103 34.74 4.67 2.66
N LYS A 104 35.44 5.81 2.70
CA LYS A 104 34.78 7.11 2.95
C LYS A 104 33.81 7.47 1.83
N VAL A 105 34.24 7.30 0.58
CA VAL A 105 33.38 7.50 -0.59
C VAL A 105 32.24 6.49 -0.60
N PHE A 106 32.52 5.22 -0.32
CA PHE A 106 31.51 4.18 -0.21
C PHE A 106 30.44 4.54 0.83
N PHE A 107 30.84 4.91 2.05
CA PHE A 107 29.95 5.30 3.14
C PHE A 107 29.08 6.51 2.77
N ALA A 108 29.65 7.55 2.15
CA ALA A 108 28.89 8.70 1.66
C ALA A 108 27.84 8.30 0.62
N LEU A 109 28.19 7.41 -0.32
CA LEU A 109 27.24 6.90 -1.31
C LEU A 109 26.15 6.03 -0.67
N ARG A 110 26.43 5.32 0.44
CA ARG A 110 25.41 4.58 1.21
C ARG A 110 24.38 5.50 1.86
N LEU A 111 24.81 6.63 2.43
CA LEU A 111 23.90 7.67 2.91
C LEU A 111 22.98 8.17 1.79
N LEU A 112 23.52 8.43 0.60
CA LEU A 112 22.75 8.86 -0.56
C LEU A 112 21.79 7.78 -1.06
N TYR A 113 22.26 6.53 -1.14
CA TYR A 113 21.44 5.40 -1.55
C TYR A 113 20.20 5.26 -0.67
N GLY A 114 20.37 5.41 0.65
CA GLY A 114 19.26 5.41 1.61
C GLY A 114 18.16 6.43 1.29
N ILE A 115 18.51 7.61 0.77
CA ILE A 115 17.53 8.62 0.33
C ILE A 115 16.70 8.09 -0.85
N GLY A 116 17.29 7.34 -1.78
CA GLY A 116 16.55 6.75 -2.91
C GLY A 116 15.62 5.62 -2.47
N MET A 117 16.16 4.68 -1.69
CA MET A 117 15.38 3.59 -1.07
C MET A 117 14.19 4.13 -0.27
N GLY A 118 14.37 5.27 0.39
CA GLY A 118 13.33 5.95 1.16
C GLY A 118 12.06 6.28 0.37
N GLY A 119 12.21 6.64 -0.90
CA GLY A 119 11.12 7.11 -1.77
C GLY A 119 10.37 6.01 -2.50
N GLU A 120 10.98 4.85 -2.71
CA GLU A 120 10.52 3.88 -3.72
C GLU A 120 9.19 3.26 -3.34
N TRP A 121 9.14 2.68 -2.14
CA TRP A 121 7.97 1.97 -1.67
C TRP A 121 6.73 2.87 -1.57
N GLY A 122 6.87 4.09 -1.04
CA GLY A 122 5.73 5.01 -0.87
C GLY A 122 5.10 5.44 -2.20
N VAL A 123 5.94 5.85 -3.16
CA VAL A 123 5.46 6.28 -4.47
C VAL A 123 4.94 5.10 -5.28
N GLY A 124 5.64 3.96 -5.27
CA GLY A 124 5.21 2.74 -5.96
C GLY A 124 3.91 2.16 -5.40
N ALA A 125 3.76 2.11 -4.07
CA ALA A 125 2.55 1.64 -3.42
C ALA A 125 1.35 2.55 -3.73
N SER A 126 1.52 3.88 -3.67
CA SER A 126 0.43 4.80 -4.00
C SER A 126 0.03 4.71 -5.48
N LEU A 127 0.98 4.63 -6.40
CA LEU A 127 0.72 4.43 -7.83
C LEU A 127 -0.11 3.17 -8.07
N ALA A 128 0.32 2.04 -7.51
CA ALA A 128 -0.35 0.77 -7.68
C ALA A 128 -1.75 0.77 -7.04
N MET A 129 -1.85 1.20 -5.78
CA MET A 129 -3.10 1.17 -5.02
C MET A 129 -4.14 2.15 -5.58
N GLU A 130 -3.71 3.32 -6.08
CA GLU A 130 -4.59 4.29 -6.73
C GLU A 130 -5.10 3.81 -8.10
N SER A 131 -4.32 2.98 -8.79
CA SER A 131 -4.69 2.46 -10.10
C SER A 131 -5.64 1.27 -10.01
N VAL A 132 -5.43 0.34 -9.06
CA VAL A 132 -6.19 -0.91 -9.05
C VAL A 132 -7.64 -0.76 -8.52
N PRO A 133 -8.58 -1.59 -9.01
CA PRO A 133 -9.96 -1.58 -8.53
C PRO A 133 -10.07 -1.92 -7.04
N ALA A 134 -10.97 -1.23 -6.33
CA ALA A 134 -11.16 -1.40 -4.89
C ALA A 134 -11.43 -2.85 -4.45
N ARG A 135 -12.15 -3.63 -5.27
CA ARG A 135 -12.50 -5.03 -4.99
C ARG A 135 -11.33 -6.03 -5.01
N TRP A 136 -10.24 -5.68 -5.69
CA TRP A 136 -9.05 -6.53 -5.83
C TRP A 136 -7.82 -5.89 -5.18
N ARG A 137 -8.01 -4.78 -4.45
CA ARG A 137 -6.90 -3.99 -3.94
C ARG A 137 -6.11 -4.74 -2.88
N GLY A 138 -6.73 -5.62 -2.11
CA GLY A 138 -6.07 -6.45 -1.10
C GLY A 138 -5.14 -7.48 -1.70
N VAL A 139 -5.59 -8.25 -2.69
CA VAL A 139 -4.71 -9.24 -3.35
C VAL A 139 -3.54 -8.57 -4.07
N PHE A 140 -3.76 -7.43 -4.72
CA PHE A 140 -2.70 -6.69 -5.40
C PHE A 140 -1.77 -5.96 -4.43
N SER A 141 -2.27 -5.54 -3.27
CA SER A 141 -1.45 -5.08 -2.14
C SER A 141 -0.52 -6.19 -1.67
N GLY A 142 -1.05 -7.41 -1.51
CA GLY A 142 -0.27 -8.59 -1.16
C GLY A 142 0.83 -8.85 -2.18
N LEU A 143 0.47 -8.94 -3.45
CA LEU A 143 1.44 -9.15 -4.53
C LEU A 143 2.53 -8.07 -4.55
N LEU A 144 2.16 -6.79 -4.43
CA LEU A 144 3.12 -5.69 -4.41
C LEU A 144 4.12 -5.86 -3.27
N GLN A 145 3.63 -6.14 -2.06
CA GLN A 145 4.48 -6.22 -0.87
C GLN A 145 5.50 -7.35 -0.95
N GLU A 146 5.13 -8.47 -1.56
CA GLU A 146 5.99 -9.65 -1.73
C GLU A 146 7.10 -9.48 -2.78
N GLY A 147 7.15 -8.32 -3.45
CA GLY A 147 8.35 -7.89 -4.16
C GLY A 147 9.59 -7.90 -3.27
N TYR A 148 9.45 -7.59 -1.97
CA TYR A 148 10.55 -7.64 -1.00
C TYR A 148 11.20 -9.03 -0.90
N ALA A 149 10.37 -10.06 -0.70
CA ALA A 149 10.82 -11.44 -0.56
C ALA A 149 11.42 -11.96 -1.88
N LEU A 150 10.81 -11.61 -3.02
CA LEU A 150 11.38 -11.93 -4.32
C LEU A 150 12.76 -11.28 -4.52
N GLY A 151 12.92 -10.02 -4.15
CA GLY A 151 14.19 -9.29 -4.22
C GLY A 151 15.28 -9.97 -3.39
N ALA A 152 14.96 -10.40 -2.17
CA ALA A 152 15.88 -11.16 -1.31
C ALA A 152 16.36 -12.45 -1.96
N LEU A 153 15.45 -13.22 -2.58
CA LEU A 153 15.77 -14.47 -3.27
C LEU A 153 16.63 -14.21 -4.51
N LEU A 154 16.31 -13.19 -5.30
CA LEU A 154 17.10 -12.79 -6.45
C LEU A 154 18.52 -12.34 -6.04
N ALA A 155 18.66 -11.63 -4.91
CA ALA A 155 19.95 -11.19 -4.39
C ALA A 155 20.82 -12.39 -3.97
N ALA A 156 20.22 -13.39 -3.33
CA ALA A 156 20.90 -14.62 -2.97
C ALA A 156 21.39 -15.39 -4.21
N VAL A 157 20.57 -15.47 -5.27
CA VAL A 157 20.95 -16.08 -6.55
C VAL A 157 22.07 -15.30 -7.24
N ALA A 158 21.95 -13.97 -7.31
CA ALA A 158 22.98 -13.11 -7.90
C ALA A 158 24.31 -13.23 -7.14
N TYR A 159 24.28 -13.21 -5.81
CA TYR A 159 25.46 -13.47 -4.99
C TYR A 159 26.09 -14.83 -5.33
N ALA A 160 25.30 -15.91 -5.34
CA ALA A 160 25.81 -17.26 -5.62
C ALA A 160 26.45 -17.40 -7.01
N LEU A 161 25.89 -16.73 -8.03
CA LEU A 161 26.34 -16.85 -9.42
C LEU A 161 27.43 -15.85 -9.81
N ILE A 162 27.46 -14.65 -9.20
CA ILE A 162 28.32 -13.55 -9.66
C ILE A 162 29.52 -13.38 -8.74
N PHE A 163 29.30 -13.41 -7.41
CA PHE A 163 30.35 -13.12 -6.44
C PHE A 163 31.60 -14.02 -6.59
N PRO A 164 31.49 -15.36 -6.79
CA PRO A 164 32.67 -16.23 -6.88
C PRO A 164 33.57 -15.95 -8.09
N HIS A 165 33.04 -15.37 -9.16
CA HIS A 165 33.76 -15.16 -10.41
C HIS A 165 34.24 -13.73 -10.61
N TRP A 166 33.46 -12.74 -10.17
CA TRP A 166 33.74 -11.32 -10.44
C TRP A 166 33.78 -10.43 -9.19
N GLY A 167 33.60 -11.01 -8.00
CA GLY A 167 33.66 -10.28 -6.73
C GLY A 167 32.46 -9.38 -6.47
N TRP A 168 32.54 -8.61 -5.38
CA TRP A 168 31.40 -7.84 -4.88
C TRP A 168 31.04 -6.63 -5.75
N ARG A 169 32.02 -5.97 -6.39
CA ARG A 169 31.79 -4.73 -7.16
C ARG A 169 30.80 -4.92 -8.31
N VAL A 170 30.85 -6.06 -9.00
CA VAL A 170 29.95 -6.35 -10.12
C VAL A 170 28.50 -6.53 -9.67
N LEU A 171 28.26 -6.97 -8.43
CA LEU A 171 26.90 -7.03 -7.88
C LEU A 171 26.24 -5.65 -7.83
N PHE A 172 26.98 -4.59 -7.50
CA PHE A 172 26.49 -3.20 -7.51
C PHE A 172 26.21 -2.70 -8.93
N PHE A 173 26.91 -3.22 -9.95
CA PHE A 173 26.61 -2.88 -11.35
C PHE A 173 25.32 -3.54 -11.83
N VAL A 174 25.04 -4.76 -11.37
CA VAL A 174 23.74 -5.41 -11.58
C VAL A 174 22.62 -4.63 -10.90
N GLY A 175 22.88 -4.02 -9.75
CA GLY A 175 21.98 -3.04 -9.12
C GLY A 175 21.76 -1.74 -9.91
N GLY A 176 22.46 -1.54 -11.02
CA GLY A 176 22.16 -0.49 -12.00
C GLY A 176 21.07 -0.87 -13.02
N LEU A 177 20.76 -2.16 -13.18
CA LEU A 177 19.69 -2.64 -14.07
C LEU A 177 18.29 -2.08 -13.78
N PRO A 178 17.90 -1.73 -12.54
CA PRO A 178 16.62 -1.09 -12.28
C PRO A 178 16.41 0.20 -13.06
N ALA A 179 17.47 0.89 -13.49
CA ALA A 179 17.35 2.02 -14.41
C ALA A 179 16.58 1.67 -15.70
N LEU A 180 16.64 0.43 -16.18
CA LEU A 180 15.86 -0.05 -17.34
C LEU A 180 14.35 -0.09 -17.07
N LEU A 181 13.93 -0.29 -15.82
CA LEU A 181 12.52 -0.22 -15.42
C LEU A 181 11.93 1.16 -15.74
N THR A 182 12.76 2.21 -15.70
CA THR A 182 12.29 3.57 -16.01
C THR A 182 11.83 3.70 -17.46
N LEU A 183 12.41 2.95 -18.40
CA LEU A 183 11.96 2.91 -19.80
C LEU A 183 10.55 2.33 -19.88
N PHE A 184 10.29 1.25 -19.15
CA PHE A 184 8.95 0.66 -19.05
C PHE A 184 7.95 1.63 -18.40
N ILE A 185 8.31 2.27 -17.28
CA ILE A 185 7.44 3.23 -16.59
C ILE A 185 7.11 4.41 -17.52
N ARG A 186 8.11 4.95 -18.23
CA ARG A 186 7.89 6.03 -19.20
C ARG A 186 7.07 5.56 -20.41
N ALA A 187 7.22 4.33 -20.88
CA ALA A 187 6.49 3.88 -22.06
C ALA A 187 5.04 3.46 -21.78
N LYS A 188 4.76 2.88 -20.60
CA LYS A 188 3.53 2.08 -20.38
C LYS A 188 2.68 2.51 -19.18
N VAL A 189 3.24 3.24 -18.21
CA VAL A 189 2.51 3.68 -17.02
C VAL A 189 1.90 5.04 -17.28
N LYS A 190 0.60 5.20 -16.98
CA LYS A 190 -0.09 6.49 -16.94
C LYS A 190 -0.33 6.91 -15.50
N GLU A 191 -0.44 8.21 -15.32
CA GLU A 191 -0.74 8.81 -14.03
C GLU A 191 -2.16 8.43 -13.55
N PRO A 192 -2.36 8.04 -12.27
CA PRO A 192 -3.69 7.73 -11.77
C PRO A 192 -4.64 8.92 -11.87
N GLN A 193 -5.88 8.70 -12.32
CA GLN A 193 -6.90 9.75 -12.35
C GLN A 193 -7.14 10.34 -10.95
N ALA A 194 -7.07 9.49 -9.91
CA ALA A 194 -7.21 9.87 -8.52
C ALA A 194 -6.19 10.94 -8.07
N TRP A 195 -4.97 10.94 -8.62
CA TRP A 195 -3.98 11.98 -8.32
C TRP A 195 -4.40 13.32 -8.93
N HIS A 196 -4.71 13.35 -10.23
CA HIS A 196 -5.14 14.57 -10.93
C HIS A 196 -6.30 15.26 -10.21
N GLU A 197 -7.20 14.44 -9.70
CA GLU A 197 -8.42 14.83 -9.00
C GLU A 197 -8.19 15.30 -7.56
N SER A 198 -7.18 14.77 -6.89
CA SER A 198 -6.89 15.10 -5.49
C SER A 198 -5.86 16.21 -5.31
N ARG A 199 -5.36 16.78 -6.42
CA ARG A 199 -4.36 17.85 -6.43
C ARG A 199 -4.92 19.13 -5.79
N THR A 200 -4.16 19.72 -4.88
CA THR A 200 -4.50 20.98 -4.20
C THR A 200 -3.34 21.98 -4.26
N ASP A 201 -3.61 23.25 -3.91
CA ASP A 201 -2.56 24.23 -3.61
C ASP A 201 -1.85 23.92 -2.28
N TRP A 202 -0.73 24.63 -2.01
CA TRP A 202 0.09 24.42 -0.81
C TRP A 202 -0.59 24.79 0.51
N ALA A 203 -1.49 25.78 0.52
CA ALA A 203 -2.21 26.17 1.72
C ALA A 203 -3.23 25.08 2.14
N ASN A 204 -3.95 24.54 1.16
CA ASN A 204 -4.86 23.40 1.31
C ASN A 204 -4.11 22.09 1.61
N TYR A 205 -2.90 21.92 1.06
CA TYR A 205 -2.02 20.81 1.38
C TYR A 205 -1.61 20.81 2.86
N GLY A 206 -1.10 21.94 3.37
CA GLY A 206 -0.73 22.09 4.78
C GLY A 206 -1.93 21.88 5.72
N ARG A 207 -3.10 22.42 5.37
CA ARG A 207 -4.35 22.15 6.11
C ARG A 207 -4.74 20.67 6.08
N SER A 208 -4.49 19.96 4.98
CA SER A 208 -4.75 18.51 4.88
C SER A 208 -3.84 17.72 5.82
N ILE A 209 -2.57 18.11 5.95
CA ILE A 209 -1.65 17.52 6.94
C ILE A 209 -2.19 17.74 8.36
N LEU A 210 -2.54 18.98 8.69
CA LEU A 210 -3.09 19.34 10.01
C LEU A 210 -4.43 18.67 10.31
N ARG A 211 -5.24 18.32 9.31
CA ARG A 211 -6.47 17.52 9.50
C ARG A 211 -6.17 16.03 9.64
N GLY A 212 -5.15 15.54 8.93
CA GLY A 212 -4.75 14.14 8.88
C GLY A 212 -3.77 13.69 9.97
N TRP A 213 -3.32 14.57 10.86
CA TRP A 213 -2.23 14.26 11.80
C TRP A 213 -2.51 13.07 12.73
N LYS A 214 -3.75 12.88 13.21
CA LYS A 214 -4.11 11.71 14.03
C LYS A 214 -4.00 10.41 13.24
N THR A 215 -4.46 10.43 11.99
CA THR A 215 -4.29 9.30 11.07
C THR A 215 -2.82 9.05 10.81
N PHE A 216 -2.03 10.10 10.58
CA PHE A 216 -0.59 9.97 10.37
C PHE A 216 0.12 9.34 11.58
N LEU A 217 -0.17 9.79 12.82
CA LEU A 217 0.38 9.19 14.03
C LEU A 217 -0.01 7.71 14.18
N TYR A 218 -1.28 7.37 13.88
CA TYR A 218 -1.70 5.98 13.83
C TYR A 218 -0.92 5.17 12.79
N LEU A 219 -0.71 5.71 11.59
CA LEU A 219 0.07 5.05 10.53
C LEU A 219 1.53 4.84 10.97
N VAL A 220 2.16 5.84 11.59
CA VAL A 220 3.52 5.69 12.14
C VAL A 220 3.56 4.58 13.19
N LEU A 221 2.64 4.59 14.15
CA LEU A 221 2.57 3.55 15.19
C LEU A 221 2.34 2.16 14.59
N LEU A 222 1.40 2.04 13.64
CA LEU A 222 1.13 0.79 12.93
C LEU A 222 2.39 0.32 12.20
N MET A 223 3.08 1.20 11.48
CA MET A 223 4.31 0.86 10.75
C MET A 223 5.44 0.48 11.68
N THR A 224 5.62 1.15 12.82
CA THR A 224 6.58 0.72 13.85
C THR A 224 6.27 -0.69 14.32
N MET A 225 5.02 -0.97 14.69
CA MET A 225 4.61 -2.29 15.19
C MET A 225 4.76 -3.39 14.14
N MET A 226 4.38 -3.12 12.88
CA MET A 226 4.52 -4.06 11.78
C MET A 226 5.99 -4.34 11.45
N ASN A 227 6.86 -3.33 11.50
CA ASN A 227 8.29 -3.54 11.32
C ASN A 227 8.89 -4.36 12.46
N LEU A 228 8.50 -4.11 13.72
CA LEU A 228 8.91 -4.93 14.86
C LEU A 228 8.46 -6.40 14.72
N VAL A 229 7.28 -6.66 14.16
CA VAL A 229 6.79 -8.03 13.90
C VAL A 229 7.70 -8.77 12.92
N SER A 230 8.13 -8.12 11.84
CA SER A 230 8.97 -8.76 10.81
C SER A 230 10.44 -8.82 11.21
N HIS A 231 11.05 -7.70 11.56
CA HIS A 231 12.47 -7.64 11.92
C HIS A 231 12.78 -8.47 13.17
N GLY A 232 11.90 -8.46 14.17
CA GLY A 232 11.99 -9.33 15.36
C GLY A 232 11.73 -10.83 15.08
N THR A 233 11.52 -11.24 13.84
CA THR A 233 11.44 -12.67 13.47
C THR A 233 12.33 -13.08 12.31
N GLN A 234 12.99 -12.13 11.66
CA GLN A 234 13.81 -12.37 10.48
C GLN A 234 15.29 -12.15 10.77
N ASP A 235 15.64 -11.04 11.41
CA ASP A 235 17.03 -10.55 11.47
C ASP A 235 17.96 -11.53 12.19
N MET A 236 17.59 -11.96 13.41
CA MET A 236 18.40 -12.89 14.22
C MET A 236 18.09 -14.36 13.95
N TYR A 237 17.16 -14.68 13.06
CA TYR A 237 16.72 -16.07 12.85
C TYR A 237 17.82 -16.98 12.29
N PRO A 238 18.61 -16.57 11.27
CA PRO A 238 19.75 -17.37 10.82
C PRO A 238 20.80 -17.59 11.93
N THR A 239 21.06 -16.58 12.74
CA THR A 239 21.98 -16.67 13.89
C THR A 239 21.46 -17.64 14.93
N PHE A 240 20.18 -17.59 15.29
CA PHE A 240 19.53 -18.54 16.18
C PHE A 240 19.68 -19.99 15.67
N LEU A 241 19.41 -20.23 14.37
CA LEU A 241 19.52 -21.56 13.77
C LEU A 241 20.96 -22.11 13.79
N ARG A 242 21.97 -21.24 13.62
CA ARG A 242 23.38 -21.64 13.67
C ARG A 242 23.89 -21.80 15.10
N GLU A 243 23.76 -20.77 15.92
CA GLU A 243 24.39 -20.70 17.24
C GLU A 243 23.67 -21.57 18.28
N GLN A 244 22.33 -21.49 18.33
CA GLN A 244 21.56 -22.23 19.33
C GLN A 244 21.12 -23.60 18.81
N ARG A 245 20.68 -23.70 17.55
CA ARG A 245 20.18 -24.96 16.98
C ARG A 245 21.27 -25.79 16.30
N ARG A 246 22.49 -25.26 16.18
CA ARG A 246 23.67 -25.94 15.62
C ARG A 246 23.42 -26.54 14.23
N LEU A 247 22.54 -25.91 13.45
CA LEU A 247 22.31 -26.32 12.07
C LEU A 247 23.50 -25.93 11.21
N SER A 248 23.79 -26.76 10.20
CA SER A 248 24.79 -26.41 9.19
C SER A 248 24.38 -25.15 8.43
N SER A 249 25.35 -24.52 7.77
CA SER A 249 25.09 -23.38 6.88
C SER A 249 24.08 -23.73 5.78
N SER A 250 24.16 -24.94 5.21
CA SER A 250 23.24 -25.41 4.18
C SER A 250 21.80 -25.56 4.68
N LEU A 251 21.61 -26.16 5.86
CA LEU A 251 20.27 -26.31 6.45
C LEU A 251 19.69 -24.97 6.91
N THR A 252 20.52 -24.08 7.45
CA THR A 252 20.09 -22.72 7.83
C THR A 252 19.56 -21.97 6.60
N SER A 253 20.30 -22.01 5.49
CA SER A 253 19.87 -21.40 4.24
C SER A 253 18.58 -22.03 3.71
N LEU A 254 18.44 -23.36 3.77
CA LEU A 254 17.20 -24.05 3.36
C LEU A 254 16.00 -23.57 4.18
N VAL A 255 16.10 -23.51 5.52
CA VAL A 255 15.03 -23.05 6.39
C VAL A 255 14.68 -21.58 6.09
N ALA A 256 15.67 -20.73 5.87
CA ALA A 256 15.46 -19.33 5.49
C ALA A 256 14.79 -19.18 4.12
N SER A 257 15.18 -19.97 3.11
CA SER A 257 14.53 -19.97 1.80
C SER A 257 13.07 -20.40 1.90
N ILE A 258 12.77 -21.44 2.69
CA ILE A 258 11.39 -21.90 2.89
C ILE A 258 10.56 -20.85 3.64
N SER A 259 11.15 -20.10 4.57
CA SER A 259 10.44 -19.03 5.26
C SER A 259 10.06 -17.88 4.32
N TRP A 260 10.91 -17.52 3.35
CA TRP A 260 10.56 -16.56 2.29
C TRP A 260 9.47 -17.06 1.34
N ILE A 261 9.40 -18.37 1.07
CA ILE A 261 8.26 -18.95 0.34
C ILE A 261 6.98 -18.79 1.17
N GLY A 262 7.04 -19.08 2.47
CA GLY A 262 5.94 -18.84 3.40
C GLY A 262 5.47 -17.38 3.36
N ALA A 263 6.41 -16.44 3.36
CA ALA A 263 6.12 -15.01 3.24
C ALA A 263 5.28 -14.67 2.00
N ILE A 264 5.76 -15.09 0.81
CA ILE A 264 5.10 -14.79 -0.46
C ILE A 264 3.67 -15.35 -0.50
N VAL A 265 3.52 -16.62 -0.10
CA VAL A 265 2.21 -17.28 -0.08
C VAL A 265 1.29 -16.60 0.93
N GLY A 266 1.81 -16.26 2.11
CA GLY A 266 1.09 -15.57 3.16
C GLY A 266 0.59 -14.18 2.74
N GLY A 267 1.48 -13.33 2.22
CA GLY A 267 1.17 -11.97 1.79
C GLY A 267 0.05 -11.90 0.77
N VAL A 268 0.10 -12.76 -0.26
CA VAL A 268 -0.95 -12.84 -1.29
C VAL A 268 -2.25 -13.41 -0.71
N THR A 269 -2.17 -14.45 0.12
CA THR A 269 -3.36 -15.12 0.69
C THR A 269 -4.11 -14.21 1.66
N ILE A 270 -3.42 -13.64 2.64
CA ILE A 270 -4.04 -12.73 3.62
C ILE A 270 -4.45 -11.41 2.96
N GLY A 271 -3.68 -10.94 1.97
CA GLY A 271 -4.08 -9.82 1.09
C GLY A 271 -5.43 -10.08 0.43
N PHE A 272 -5.62 -11.23 -0.20
CA PHE A 272 -6.91 -11.65 -0.78
C PHE A 272 -8.02 -11.77 0.29
N LEU A 273 -7.75 -12.44 1.42
CA LEU A 273 -8.74 -12.56 2.50
C LEU A 273 -9.17 -11.21 3.06
N SER A 274 -8.30 -10.19 3.02
CA SER A 274 -8.65 -8.83 3.45
C SER A 274 -9.72 -8.18 2.55
N ASP A 275 -9.78 -8.51 1.26
CA ASP A 275 -10.86 -8.08 0.34
C ASP A 275 -12.20 -8.72 0.73
N LEU A 276 -12.20 -9.86 1.43
CA LEU A 276 -13.42 -10.51 1.93
C LEU A 276 -13.79 -10.04 3.34
N TRP A 277 -12.88 -10.17 4.30
CA TRP A 277 -13.20 -10.03 5.73
C TRP A 277 -13.06 -8.61 6.29
N GLY A 278 -12.27 -7.75 5.64
CA GLY A 278 -11.83 -6.48 6.22
C GLY A 278 -10.32 -6.40 6.30
N ARG A 279 -9.75 -5.20 6.15
CA ARG A 279 -8.30 -4.96 6.30
C ARG A 279 -7.86 -5.28 7.73
N ARG A 280 -8.55 -4.73 8.74
CA ARG A 280 -8.17 -4.90 10.15
C ARG A 280 -8.32 -6.33 10.63
N ARG A 281 -9.46 -6.97 10.30
CA ARG A 281 -9.74 -8.35 10.71
C ARG A 281 -8.73 -9.33 10.13
N ALA A 282 -8.37 -9.18 8.85
CA ALA A 282 -7.36 -10.03 8.22
C ALA A 282 -5.98 -9.87 8.85
N MET A 283 -5.51 -8.62 9.06
CA MET A 283 -4.22 -8.38 9.73
C MET A 283 -4.21 -8.87 11.18
N ALA A 284 -5.25 -8.57 11.96
CA ALA A 284 -5.34 -9.01 13.35
C ALA A 284 -5.38 -10.54 13.47
N ALA A 285 -6.14 -11.22 12.59
CA ALA A 285 -6.16 -12.68 12.55
C ALA A 285 -4.77 -13.25 12.23
N ALA A 286 -4.06 -12.70 11.24
CA ALA A 286 -2.71 -13.14 10.91
C ALA A 286 -1.73 -12.93 12.08
N VAL A 287 -1.75 -11.76 12.73
CA VAL A 287 -0.89 -11.48 13.90
C VAL A 287 -1.20 -12.38 15.09
N VAL A 288 -2.48 -12.66 15.37
CA VAL A 288 -2.90 -13.58 16.45
C VAL A 288 -2.53 -15.02 16.12
N LEU A 289 -2.71 -15.47 14.89
CA LEU A 289 -2.26 -16.80 14.46
C LEU A 289 -0.73 -16.92 14.54
N ALA A 290 0.01 -15.86 14.17
CA ALA A 290 1.46 -15.82 14.36
C ALA A 290 1.85 -15.95 15.85
N LEU A 291 1.09 -15.34 16.77
CA LEU A 291 1.30 -15.49 18.21
C LEU A 291 1.18 -16.95 18.63
N CYS A 292 0.15 -17.66 18.15
CA CYS A 292 -0.03 -19.10 18.39
C CYS A 292 1.07 -19.98 17.76
N VAL A 293 1.67 -19.54 16.64
CA VAL A 293 2.78 -20.25 15.97
C VAL A 293 4.13 -20.02 16.67
N THR A 294 4.27 -18.96 17.48
CA THR A 294 5.53 -18.60 18.17
C THR A 294 6.21 -19.79 18.90
N PRO A 295 5.50 -20.61 19.71
CA PRO A 295 6.13 -21.75 20.38
C PRO A 295 6.71 -22.76 19.40
N LEU A 296 5.99 -23.10 18.32
CA LEU A 296 6.49 -24.01 17.29
C LEU A 296 7.74 -23.43 16.58
N TRP A 297 7.70 -22.13 16.28
CA TRP A 297 8.79 -21.43 15.58
C TRP A 297 10.11 -21.42 16.38
N VAL A 298 10.07 -21.19 17.69
CA VAL A 298 11.28 -21.16 18.55
C VAL A 298 11.62 -22.50 19.20
N LEU A 299 10.65 -23.39 19.43
CA LEU A 299 10.83 -24.65 20.19
C LEU A 299 10.65 -25.92 19.37
N GLY A 300 10.39 -25.85 18.06
CA GLY A 300 10.11 -27.04 17.23
C GLY A 300 11.18 -28.13 17.38
N PRO A 301 10.89 -29.34 17.85
CA PRO A 301 11.91 -30.25 18.41
C PRO A 301 12.83 -30.92 17.37
N ASN A 302 12.47 -30.91 16.10
CA ASN A 302 13.21 -31.54 15.01
C ASN A 302 13.15 -30.70 13.73
N LEU A 303 14.01 -31.03 12.75
CA LEU A 303 14.15 -30.24 11.53
C LEU A 303 12.82 -30.02 10.76
N PRO A 304 11.96 -31.03 10.54
CA PRO A 304 10.65 -30.81 9.89
C PRO A 304 9.77 -29.78 10.62
N LEU A 305 9.72 -29.83 11.96
CA LEU A 305 8.93 -28.88 12.75
C LEU A 305 9.56 -27.48 12.82
N ILE A 306 10.89 -27.37 12.76
CA ILE A 306 11.58 -26.08 12.59
C ILE A 306 11.20 -25.45 11.24
N ILE A 307 11.27 -26.22 10.16
CA ILE A 307 10.92 -25.77 8.81
C ILE A 307 9.44 -25.33 8.77
N LEU A 308 8.53 -26.14 9.32
CA LEU A 308 7.11 -25.81 9.39
C LEU A 308 6.88 -24.55 10.22
N GLY A 309 7.53 -24.42 11.38
CA GLY A 309 7.46 -23.23 12.22
C GLY A 309 7.96 -21.97 11.51
N ALA A 310 9.08 -22.06 10.79
CA ALA A 310 9.63 -20.97 9.98
C ALA A 310 8.67 -20.52 8.87
N PHE A 311 8.12 -21.49 8.13
CA PHE A 311 7.14 -21.26 7.08
C PHE A 311 5.88 -20.58 7.62
N LEU A 312 5.26 -21.15 8.65
CA LEU A 312 4.02 -20.63 9.22
C LEU A 312 4.22 -19.25 9.86
N MET A 313 5.37 -19.03 10.52
CA MET A 313 5.67 -17.73 11.12
C MET A 313 5.75 -16.64 10.06
N GLN A 314 6.49 -16.86 8.98
CA GLN A 314 6.60 -15.87 7.91
C GLN A 314 5.34 -15.76 7.06
N PHE A 315 4.60 -16.85 6.86
CA PHE A 315 3.26 -16.80 6.26
C PHE A 315 2.34 -15.83 6.99
N MET A 316 2.32 -15.88 8.33
CA MET A 316 1.44 -15.02 9.11
C MET A 316 1.98 -13.59 9.26
N ALA A 317 3.28 -13.44 9.52
CA ALA A 317 3.91 -12.12 9.66
C ALA A 317 3.84 -11.31 8.36
N GLN A 318 4.24 -11.91 7.23
CA GLN A 318 4.21 -11.25 5.94
C GLN A 318 2.80 -11.25 5.34
N GLY A 319 1.96 -12.20 5.72
CA GLY A 319 0.51 -12.15 5.48
C GLY A 319 -0.13 -10.86 5.97
N ALA A 320 0.18 -10.44 7.20
CA ALA A 320 -0.29 -9.14 7.70
C ALA A 320 0.29 -7.96 6.89
N TRP A 321 1.56 -8.03 6.47
CA TRP A 321 2.19 -7.04 5.59
C TRP A 321 1.53 -6.95 4.22
N GLY A 322 1.04 -8.05 3.66
CA GLY A 322 0.35 -8.06 2.38
C GLY A 322 -0.88 -7.15 2.34
N VAL A 323 -1.46 -6.81 3.49
CA VAL A 323 -2.61 -5.89 3.60
C VAL A 323 -2.19 -4.42 3.69
N ILE A 324 -0.93 -4.15 4.07
CA ILE A 324 -0.46 -2.81 4.43
C ILE A 324 -0.54 -1.80 3.29
N PRO A 325 -0.02 -2.09 2.07
CA PRO A 325 -0.12 -1.13 0.96
C PRO A 325 -1.55 -0.65 0.72
N ALA A 326 -2.54 -1.55 0.70
CA ALA A 326 -3.94 -1.17 0.58
C ALA A 326 -4.42 -0.35 1.79
N HIS A 327 -4.20 -0.85 3.01
CA HIS A 327 -4.78 -0.27 4.22
C HIS A 327 -4.32 1.17 4.46
N ILE A 328 -3.02 1.45 4.35
CA ILE A 328 -2.50 2.79 4.64
C ILE A 328 -2.81 3.78 3.51
N ASN A 329 -2.91 3.33 2.26
CA ASN A 329 -3.32 4.18 1.13
C ASN A 329 -4.82 4.49 1.17
N GLU A 330 -5.66 3.54 1.61
CA GLU A 330 -7.09 3.75 1.84
C GLU A 330 -7.34 4.76 2.98
N LEU A 331 -6.52 4.73 4.03
CA LEU A 331 -6.60 5.69 5.15
C LEU A 331 -6.02 7.07 4.81
N SER A 332 -5.10 7.14 3.85
CA SER A 332 -4.40 8.38 3.53
C SER A 332 -5.29 9.38 2.77
N PRO A 333 -5.30 10.67 3.17
CA PRO A 333 -6.01 11.72 2.45
C PRO A 333 -5.53 11.80 1.01
N GLY A 334 -6.43 12.08 0.06
CA GLY A 334 -6.10 11.99 -1.37
C GLY A 334 -4.92 12.83 -1.80
N ALA A 335 -4.90 14.10 -1.38
CA ALA A 335 -3.82 15.03 -1.64
C ALA A 335 -2.46 14.59 -1.07
N LEU A 336 -2.45 13.67 -0.10
CA LEU A 336 -1.27 13.25 0.68
C LEU A 336 -0.89 11.79 0.45
N ARG A 337 -1.53 11.08 -0.49
CA ARG A 337 -1.33 9.63 -0.66
C ARG A 337 0.07 9.23 -1.13
N GLY A 338 0.84 10.15 -1.71
CA GLY A 338 2.24 9.90 -2.06
C GLY A 338 3.14 10.07 -0.83
N PHE A 339 2.89 11.09 -0.02
CA PHE A 339 3.71 11.41 1.14
C PHE A 339 3.39 10.60 2.41
N PHE A 340 2.13 10.52 2.83
CA PHE A 340 1.73 9.94 4.12
C PHE A 340 2.13 8.46 4.28
N PRO A 341 1.77 7.54 3.36
CA PRO A 341 2.15 6.14 3.46
C PRO A 341 3.66 5.94 3.56
N GLY A 342 4.41 6.53 2.63
CA GLY A 342 5.86 6.36 2.55
C GLY A 342 6.56 6.92 3.77
N PHE A 343 6.21 8.13 4.19
CA PHE A 343 6.86 8.75 5.34
C PHE A 343 6.54 8.04 6.65
N ALA A 344 5.29 7.62 6.86
CA ALA A 344 4.92 6.82 8.03
C ALA A 344 5.68 5.49 8.08
N TYR A 345 5.84 4.82 6.92
CA TYR A 345 6.61 3.59 6.82
C TYR A 345 8.08 3.79 7.22
N GLN A 346 8.75 4.82 6.67
CA GLN A 346 10.16 5.05 7.01
C GLN A 346 10.39 5.49 8.46
N LEU A 347 9.45 6.24 9.06
CA LEU A 347 9.51 6.51 10.50
C LEU A 347 9.32 5.23 11.33
N GLY A 348 8.48 4.31 10.87
CA GLY A 348 8.32 2.98 11.48
C GLY A 348 9.58 2.12 11.39
N VAL A 349 10.25 2.13 10.24
CA VAL A 349 11.57 1.48 10.05
C VAL A 349 12.59 2.08 11.01
N PHE A 350 12.68 3.41 11.08
CA PHE A 350 13.60 4.10 11.99
C PHE A 350 13.35 3.74 13.46
N ALA A 351 12.09 3.73 13.90
CA ALA A 351 11.71 3.40 15.27
C ALA A 351 11.93 1.92 15.64
N SER A 352 12.02 1.02 14.67
CA SER A 352 12.19 -0.42 14.88
C SER A 352 13.61 -0.93 14.62
N ALA A 353 14.51 -0.09 14.08
CA ALA A 353 15.87 -0.47 13.67
C ALA A 353 16.74 -1.10 14.78
N GLY A 354 16.41 -0.87 16.06
CA GLY A 354 17.13 -1.42 17.20
C GLY A 354 16.73 -2.84 17.62
N VAL A 355 15.71 -3.44 17.01
CA VAL A 355 15.09 -4.68 17.50
C VAL A 355 16.05 -5.88 17.50
N GLY A 356 16.80 -6.11 16.42
CA GLY A 356 17.76 -7.21 16.34
C GLY A 356 18.91 -7.07 17.35
N TYR A 357 19.36 -5.83 17.62
CA TYR A 357 20.36 -5.56 18.66
C TYR A 357 19.81 -5.89 20.05
N LEU A 358 18.56 -5.50 20.33
CA LEU A 358 17.88 -5.84 21.58
C LEU A 358 17.78 -7.37 21.75
N GLU A 359 17.40 -8.09 20.71
CA GLU A 359 17.33 -9.56 20.73
C GLU A 359 18.67 -10.20 21.05
N ALA A 360 19.75 -9.75 20.39
CA ALA A 360 21.09 -10.27 20.64
C ALA A 360 21.57 -9.99 22.08
N ARG A 361 21.29 -8.79 22.61
CA ARG A 361 21.63 -8.42 24.00
C ARG A 361 20.86 -9.22 25.04
N LEU A 362 19.57 -9.47 24.80
CA LEU A 362 18.74 -10.31 25.65
C LEU A 362 19.15 -11.79 25.55
N ALA A 363 19.51 -12.25 24.35
CA ALA A 363 19.99 -13.62 24.14
C ALA A 363 21.29 -13.91 24.91
N ALA A 364 22.16 -12.91 25.09
CA ALA A 364 23.36 -13.03 25.92
C ALA A 364 23.08 -13.25 27.43
N ARG A 365 21.90 -12.84 27.92
CA ARG A 365 21.46 -13.08 29.31
C ARG A 365 20.62 -14.34 29.45
N PHE A 366 19.88 -14.70 28.41
CA PHE A 366 19.00 -15.87 28.36
C PHE A 366 19.51 -16.84 27.28
N ASN A 367 18.74 -17.04 26.22
CA ASN A 367 19.13 -17.67 24.97
C ASN A 367 18.31 -17.05 23.83
N TYR A 368 18.66 -17.30 22.57
CA TYR A 368 17.96 -16.75 21.41
C TYR A 368 16.48 -17.17 21.36
N ALA A 369 16.15 -18.44 21.64
CA ALA A 369 14.75 -18.90 21.64
C ALA A 369 13.86 -18.13 22.62
N ALA A 370 14.32 -17.90 23.85
CA ALA A 370 13.60 -17.13 24.85
C ALA A 370 13.53 -15.66 24.47
N SER A 371 14.66 -15.07 24.07
CA SER A 371 14.75 -13.66 23.66
C SER A 371 13.77 -13.33 22.54
N MET A 372 13.87 -14.07 21.43
CA MET A 372 13.03 -13.89 20.25
C MET A 372 11.58 -14.27 20.53
N GLY A 373 11.34 -15.37 21.27
CA GLY A 373 9.99 -15.83 21.59
C GLY A 373 9.18 -14.85 22.43
N PHE A 374 9.75 -14.32 23.51
CA PHE A 374 9.07 -13.34 24.37
C PHE A 374 8.86 -12.00 23.67
N LEU A 375 9.86 -11.52 22.93
CA LEU A 375 9.75 -10.28 22.17
C LEU A 375 8.69 -10.41 21.07
N ALA A 376 8.74 -11.49 20.30
CA ALA A 376 7.76 -11.80 19.27
C ALA A 376 6.32 -11.86 19.82
N ALA A 377 6.13 -12.48 20.98
CA ALA A 377 4.83 -12.58 21.62
C ALA A 377 4.32 -11.20 22.11
N GLY A 378 5.15 -10.46 22.84
CA GLY A 378 4.80 -9.13 23.36
C GLY A 378 4.47 -8.14 22.25
N VAL A 379 5.32 -8.07 21.21
CA VAL A 379 5.08 -7.22 20.04
C VAL A 379 3.76 -7.59 19.37
N ARG A 380 3.48 -8.88 19.12
CA ARG A 380 2.25 -9.31 18.44
C ARG A 380 0.98 -8.95 19.22
N ILE A 381 1.00 -9.07 20.54
CA ILE A 381 -0.14 -8.66 21.39
C ILE A 381 -0.41 -7.16 21.20
N VAL A 382 0.64 -6.33 21.27
CA VAL A 382 0.52 -4.88 21.08
C VAL A 382 0.09 -4.53 19.65
N THR A 383 0.67 -5.18 18.64
CA THR A 383 0.29 -4.99 17.24
C THR A 383 -1.18 -5.33 17.00
N ALA A 384 -1.69 -6.43 17.57
CA ALA A 384 -3.10 -6.80 17.46
C ALA A 384 -4.01 -5.73 18.09
N MET A 385 -3.65 -5.21 19.27
CA MET A 385 -4.39 -4.10 19.91
C MET A 385 -4.38 -2.84 19.03
N VAL A 386 -3.23 -2.44 18.49
CA VAL A 386 -3.11 -1.28 17.59
C VAL A 386 -3.97 -1.45 16.34
N ILE A 387 -3.93 -2.62 15.68
CA ILE A 387 -4.73 -2.90 14.49
C ILE A 387 -6.23 -2.83 14.80
N VAL A 388 -6.68 -3.45 15.90
CA VAL A 388 -8.10 -3.51 16.25
C VAL A 388 -8.64 -2.14 16.67
N ALA A 389 -7.85 -1.35 17.41
CA ALA A 389 -8.22 0.01 17.81
C ALA A 389 -8.15 1.01 16.64
N GLY A 390 -7.41 0.69 15.59
CA GLY A 390 -7.21 1.53 14.41
C GLY A 390 -8.45 1.72 13.53
N PRO A 391 -8.51 2.80 12.72
CA PRO A 391 -9.56 3.03 11.74
C PRO A 391 -9.46 2.08 10.54
N GLU A 392 -10.55 1.94 9.78
CA GLU A 392 -10.58 1.18 8.53
C GLU A 392 -11.37 1.91 7.44
N ALA A 393 -10.78 1.97 6.25
CA ALA A 393 -11.35 2.60 5.06
C ALA A 393 -11.43 1.61 3.88
N LYS A 394 -11.68 0.32 4.19
CA LYS A 394 -11.71 -0.75 3.19
C LYS A 394 -12.60 -0.40 2.01
N GLY A 395 -12.07 -0.55 0.81
CA GLY A 395 -12.85 -0.40 -0.41
C GLY A 395 -13.21 1.04 -0.75
N VAL A 396 -12.62 2.03 -0.06
CA VAL A 396 -12.72 3.43 -0.47
C VAL A 396 -12.26 3.53 -1.92
N ALA A 397 -13.14 4.04 -2.76
CA ALA A 397 -12.81 4.42 -4.12
C ALA A 397 -12.06 5.75 -4.08
N PHE A 398 -11.13 5.92 -5.02
CA PHE A 398 -10.29 7.11 -5.09
C PHE A 398 -10.83 8.07 -6.15
N GLY A 399 -10.80 9.37 -5.86
CA GLY A 399 -11.19 10.38 -6.83
C GLY A 399 -12.67 10.33 -7.26
N LYS A 400 -12.96 10.69 -8.52
CA LYS A 400 -14.27 10.66 -9.18
C LYS A 400 -14.85 9.25 -9.27
N ALA A 401 -14.02 8.22 -9.26
CA ALA A 401 -14.49 6.84 -9.24
C ALA A 401 -15.38 6.56 -8.02
N ALA A 402 -15.16 7.26 -6.90
CA ALA A 402 -15.99 7.13 -5.72
C ALA A 402 -17.37 7.77 -5.87
N ILE A 403 -17.45 8.89 -6.58
CA ILE A 403 -18.72 9.56 -6.89
C ILE A 403 -19.47 8.74 -7.93
N ARG A 404 -18.78 8.27 -8.99
CA ARG A 404 -19.35 7.39 -10.00
C ARG A 404 -19.87 6.09 -9.40
N ALA A 405 -19.15 5.48 -8.45
CA ALA A 405 -19.61 4.29 -7.73
C ALA A 405 -20.90 4.53 -6.93
N VAL A 406 -21.10 5.73 -6.35
CA VAL A 406 -22.38 6.07 -5.70
C VAL A 406 -23.51 6.10 -6.73
N LEU A 407 -23.28 6.74 -7.88
CA LEU A 407 -24.28 6.84 -8.95
C LEU A 407 -24.60 5.47 -9.58
N GLU A 408 -23.59 4.64 -9.82
CA GLU A 408 -23.77 3.26 -10.33
C GLU A 408 -24.55 2.39 -9.32
N ALA A 409 -24.25 2.51 -8.02
CA ALA A 409 -25.00 1.82 -6.98
C ALA A 409 -26.45 2.30 -6.90
N GLN A 410 -26.70 3.59 -7.09
CA GLN A 410 -28.05 4.16 -7.19
C GLN A 410 -28.80 3.57 -8.39
N VAL A 411 -28.22 3.59 -9.59
CA VAL A 411 -28.83 2.99 -10.79
C VAL A 411 -29.14 1.51 -10.58
N ALA A 412 -28.20 0.75 -9.99
CA ALA A 412 -28.40 -0.67 -9.72
C ALA A 412 -29.51 -0.93 -8.68
N ALA A 413 -29.64 -0.09 -7.65
CA ALA A 413 -30.71 -0.18 -6.66
C ALA A 413 -32.07 0.19 -7.27
N TRP A 414 -32.13 1.29 -8.04
CA TRP A 414 -33.32 1.71 -8.78
C TRP A 414 -33.84 0.59 -9.69
N ASN A 415 -32.95 0.01 -10.50
CA ASN A 415 -33.32 -1.03 -11.47
C ASN A 415 -33.71 -2.35 -10.80
N LYS A 416 -33.46 -2.50 -9.49
CA LYS A 416 -33.98 -3.59 -8.67
C LYS A 416 -35.31 -3.26 -7.99
N GLY A 417 -35.82 -2.03 -8.11
CA GLY A 417 -37.00 -1.56 -7.37
C GLY A 417 -36.72 -1.22 -5.90
N ASP A 418 -35.46 -0.96 -5.55
CA ASP A 418 -35.02 -0.68 -4.18
C ASP A 418 -34.77 0.82 -3.97
N VAL A 419 -35.82 1.56 -3.62
CA VAL A 419 -35.74 3.01 -3.34
C VAL A 419 -34.89 3.30 -2.10
N ASP A 420 -34.95 2.45 -1.07
CA ASP A 420 -34.13 2.61 0.13
C ASP A 420 -32.64 2.44 -0.18
N GLY A 421 -32.30 1.48 -1.05
CA GLY A 421 -30.98 1.31 -1.62
C GLY A 421 -30.52 2.52 -2.43
N PHE A 422 -31.39 3.10 -3.25
CA PHE A 422 -31.11 4.34 -4.00
C PHE A 422 -30.82 5.52 -3.05
N MET A 423 -31.57 5.63 -1.96
CA MET A 423 -31.42 6.73 -1.00
C MET A 423 -30.14 6.66 -0.15
N LYS A 424 -29.41 5.54 -0.17
CA LYS A 424 -28.06 5.44 0.44
C LYS A 424 -27.04 6.37 -0.22
N GLY A 425 -27.30 6.81 -1.45
CA GLY A 425 -26.47 7.81 -2.14
C GLY A 425 -26.60 9.22 -1.57
N TYR A 426 -27.71 9.53 -0.87
CA TYR A 426 -27.96 10.84 -0.26
C TYR A 426 -27.41 10.92 1.16
N TRP A 427 -27.07 12.14 1.58
CA TRP A 427 -26.69 12.41 2.95
C TRP A 427 -27.93 12.31 3.84
N ASN A 428 -27.91 11.42 4.84
CA ASN A 428 -29.01 11.32 5.80
C ASN A 428 -28.92 12.49 6.80
N SER A 429 -29.58 13.59 6.46
CA SER A 429 -29.53 14.85 7.19
C SER A 429 -30.76 15.72 6.90
N PRO A 430 -31.21 16.54 7.87
CA PRO A 430 -32.22 17.59 7.63
C PRO A 430 -31.76 18.65 6.61
N ALA A 431 -30.45 18.80 6.41
CA ALA A 431 -29.88 19.78 5.49
C ALA A 431 -29.81 19.30 4.03
N THR A 432 -30.15 18.03 3.75
CA THR A 432 -30.21 17.52 2.38
C THR A 432 -31.32 18.21 1.61
N THR A 433 -31.03 18.62 0.38
CA THR A 433 -31.97 19.38 -0.44
C THR A 433 -32.18 18.70 -1.77
N PHE A 434 -33.45 18.67 -2.21
CA PHE A 434 -33.85 18.24 -3.53
C PHE A 434 -34.64 19.36 -4.18
N VAL A 435 -34.35 19.67 -5.44
CA VAL A 435 -35.03 20.69 -6.23
C VAL A 435 -35.46 20.03 -7.54
N GLY A 436 -36.76 20.08 -7.83
CA GLY A 436 -37.29 19.57 -9.09
C GLY A 436 -38.59 20.25 -9.47
N SER A 437 -39.32 19.66 -10.42
CA SER A 437 -40.58 20.21 -10.94
C SER A 437 -41.66 20.44 -9.88
N SER A 438 -41.67 19.61 -8.82
CA SER A 438 -42.59 19.74 -7.68
C SER A 438 -42.13 20.74 -6.60
N GLY A 439 -41.11 21.55 -6.88
CA GLY A 439 -40.50 22.52 -5.95
C GLY A 439 -39.34 21.95 -5.12
N ILE A 440 -39.02 22.65 -4.03
CA ILE A 440 -37.88 22.32 -3.14
C ILE A 440 -38.34 21.43 -1.99
N LYS A 441 -37.67 20.29 -1.79
CA LYS A 441 -37.81 19.45 -0.59
C LYS A 441 -36.55 19.58 0.27
N ARG A 442 -36.73 19.66 1.59
CA ARG A 442 -35.65 19.75 2.57
C ARG A 442 -35.73 18.59 3.54
N GLY A 443 -34.57 18.00 3.83
CA GLY A 443 -34.41 16.85 4.70
C GLY A 443 -34.49 15.53 3.95
N TRP A 444 -33.59 14.59 4.30
CA TRP A 444 -33.51 13.27 3.69
C TRP A 444 -34.84 12.51 3.72
N GLN A 445 -35.59 12.59 4.83
CA GLN A 445 -36.89 11.94 4.98
C GLN A 445 -37.92 12.43 3.96
N ALA A 446 -38.02 13.74 3.76
CA ALA A 446 -38.95 14.33 2.78
C ALA A 446 -38.58 13.95 1.34
N VAL A 447 -37.30 13.76 1.04
CA VAL A 447 -36.83 13.29 -0.27
C VAL A 447 -37.18 11.81 -0.46
N LEU A 448 -36.99 10.96 0.56
CA LEU A 448 -37.39 9.54 0.51
C LEU A 448 -38.90 9.37 0.28
N GLU A 449 -39.72 10.11 1.04
CA GLU A 449 -41.18 10.06 0.92
C GLU A 449 -41.64 10.50 -0.47
N ARG A 450 -41.01 11.53 -1.05
CA ARG A 450 -41.23 11.93 -2.43
C ARG A 450 -40.95 10.77 -3.40
N TYR A 451 -39.81 10.10 -3.30
CA TYR A 451 -39.50 8.98 -4.20
C TYR A 451 -40.50 7.83 -4.07
N ARG A 452 -40.93 7.49 -2.85
CA ARG A 452 -41.94 6.44 -2.62
C ARG A 452 -43.33 6.82 -3.14
N HIS A 453 -43.68 8.10 -3.05
CA HIS A 453 -44.94 8.62 -3.58
C HIS A 453 -44.95 8.67 -5.12
N ASP A 454 -43.90 9.24 -5.72
CA ASP A 454 -43.82 9.44 -7.17
C ASP A 454 -43.53 8.11 -7.92
N TYR A 455 -42.95 7.13 -7.24
CA TYR A 455 -42.59 5.83 -7.81
C TYR A 455 -43.00 4.67 -6.87
N PRO A 456 -44.32 4.36 -6.79
CA PRO A 456 -44.85 3.39 -5.83
C PRO A 456 -44.52 1.93 -6.15
N ASP A 457 -44.22 1.61 -7.42
CA ASP A 457 -43.94 0.25 -7.87
C ASP A 457 -42.86 0.21 -8.98
N ARG A 458 -42.42 -1.01 -9.32
CA ARG A 458 -41.39 -1.23 -10.36
C ARG A 458 -41.79 -0.74 -11.74
N GLN A 459 -43.09 -0.77 -12.06
CA GLN A 459 -43.59 -0.34 -13.37
C GLN A 459 -43.51 1.19 -13.49
N ALA A 460 -43.85 1.92 -12.42
CA ALA A 460 -43.72 3.37 -12.33
C ALA A 460 -42.24 3.81 -12.33
N MET A 461 -41.35 3.03 -11.70
CA MET A 461 -39.90 3.29 -11.67
C MET A 461 -39.22 3.13 -13.03
N GLY A 462 -39.60 2.10 -13.81
CA GLY A 462 -38.90 1.76 -15.04
C GLY A 462 -37.42 1.40 -14.83
N LYS A 463 -36.67 1.37 -15.93
CA LYS A 463 -35.22 1.18 -15.92
C LYS A 463 -34.51 2.53 -16.05
N LEU A 464 -33.78 2.90 -15.01
CA LEU A 464 -32.95 4.10 -14.96
C LEU A 464 -31.59 3.87 -15.63
N GLU A 465 -31.17 4.88 -16.38
CA GLU A 465 -29.82 5.03 -16.89
C GLU A 465 -29.33 6.45 -16.62
N PHE A 466 -28.06 6.57 -16.22
CA PHE A 466 -27.35 7.85 -16.18
C PHE A 466 -26.34 7.91 -17.32
N SER A 467 -26.30 9.03 -18.02
CA SER A 467 -25.38 9.30 -19.12
C SER A 467 -24.80 10.70 -19.02
N GLY A 468 -23.81 11.03 -19.86
CA GLY A 468 -23.21 12.37 -19.90
C GLY A 468 -22.61 12.85 -18.57
N LEU A 469 -22.11 11.94 -17.74
CA LEU A 469 -21.63 12.29 -16.39
C LEU A 469 -20.36 13.14 -16.43
N GLU A 470 -20.50 14.41 -16.05
CA GLU A 470 -19.42 15.35 -15.80
C GLU A 470 -19.24 15.55 -14.29
N ILE A 471 -18.14 15.03 -13.74
CA ILE A 471 -17.82 15.16 -12.32
C ILE A 471 -16.68 16.17 -12.17
N THR A 472 -16.92 17.26 -11.46
CA THR A 472 -15.96 18.33 -11.16
C THR A 472 -15.72 18.37 -9.67
N LEU A 473 -14.49 18.12 -9.23
CA LEU A 473 -14.14 18.26 -7.81
C LEU A 473 -13.99 19.75 -7.49
N LEU A 474 -14.68 20.19 -6.45
CA LEU A 474 -14.64 21.58 -5.97
C LEU A 474 -13.59 21.74 -4.85
N SER A 475 -13.36 20.67 -4.08
CA SER A 475 -12.33 20.58 -3.04
C SER A 475 -11.96 19.10 -2.77
N SER A 476 -11.12 18.85 -1.77
CA SER A 476 -10.84 17.49 -1.27
C SER A 476 -12.07 16.76 -0.69
N ASP A 477 -13.13 17.50 -0.34
CA ASP A 477 -14.34 17.01 0.32
C ASP A 477 -15.66 17.44 -0.35
N SER A 478 -15.64 18.16 -1.48
CA SER A 478 -16.85 18.53 -2.22
C SER A 478 -16.69 18.36 -3.73
N ALA A 479 -17.80 18.05 -4.41
CA ALA A 479 -17.82 17.86 -5.85
C ALA A 479 -19.17 18.29 -6.45
N LEU A 480 -19.14 18.75 -7.69
CA LEU A 480 -20.28 19.01 -8.53
C LEU A 480 -20.39 17.87 -9.56
N VAL A 481 -21.57 17.30 -9.73
CA VAL A 481 -21.84 16.34 -10.80
C VAL A 481 -22.95 16.89 -11.66
N VAL A 482 -22.71 17.00 -12.96
CA VAL A 482 -23.74 17.26 -13.96
C VAL A 482 -23.93 16.00 -14.79
N GLY A 483 -25.16 15.67 -15.14
CA GLY A 483 -25.43 14.48 -15.92
C GLY A 483 -26.83 14.48 -16.52
N GLN A 484 -27.12 13.41 -17.25
CA GLN A 484 -28.44 13.13 -17.81
C GLN A 484 -29.00 11.88 -17.17
N TRP A 485 -30.32 11.85 -16.98
CA TRP A 485 -31.05 10.67 -16.55
C TRP A 485 -32.11 10.32 -17.59
N ARG A 486 -32.35 9.02 -17.76
CA ARG A 486 -33.43 8.49 -18.61
C ARG A 486 -34.09 7.32 -17.89
N LEU A 487 -35.42 7.28 -17.91
CA LEU A 487 -36.18 6.11 -17.50
C LEU A 487 -36.77 5.44 -18.75
N GLU A 488 -36.63 4.13 -18.83
CA GLU A 488 -37.29 3.30 -19.84
C GLU A 488 -38.47 2.59 -19.18
N ARG A 489 -39.69 2.95 -19.56
CA ARG A 489 -40.95 2.38 -19.06
C ARG A 489 -41.74 1.78 -20.22
N ALA A 490 -42.81 1.06 -19.90
CA ALA A 490 -43.62 0.37 -20.90
C ALA A 490 -44.34 1.32 -21.88
N HIS A 491 -44.66 2.54 -21.44
CA HIS A 491 -45.51 3.47 -22.18
C HIS A 491 -44.85 4.82 -22.50
N ASP A 492 -43.67 5.09 -21.93
CA ASP A 492 -42.94 6.33 -22.15
C ASP A 492 -41.44 6.20 -21.79
N HIS A 493 -40.68 7.23 -22.14
CA HIS A 493 -39.23 7.29 -21.94
C HIS A 493 -38.78 8.65 -21.40
N PRO A 494 -39.25 9.09 -20.21
CA PRO A 494 -38.92 10.41 -19.71
C PRO A 494 -37.42 10.53 -19.47
N GLY A 495 -36.88 11.70 -19.78
CA GLY A 495 -35.48 12.03 -19.60
C GLY A 495 -35.28 13.46 -19.13
N GLY A 496 -34.08 13.73 -18.65
CA GLY A 496 -33.75 15.03 -18.11
C GLY A 496 -32.29 15.19 -17.76
N VAL A 497 -31.98 16.34 -17.18
CA VAL A 497 -30.65 16.68 -16.69
C VAL A 497 -30.69 16.81 -15.17
N PHE A 498 -29.55 16.55 -14.54
CA PHE A 498 -29.40 16.74 -13.12
C PHE A 498 -28.07 17.43 -12.78
N THR A 499 -28.08 18.12 -11.64
CA THR A 499 -26.91 18.70 -11.01
C THR A 499 -26.89 18.29 -9.54
N LEU A 500 -25.85 17.55 -9.13
CA LEU A 500 -25.68 17.08 -7.76
C LEU A 500 -24.49 17.79 -7.12
N VAL A 501 -24.66 18.24 -5.88
CA VAL A 501 -23.53 18.60 -5.02
C VAL A 501 -23.28 17.42 -4.09
N PHE A 502 -22.09 16.87 -4.21
CA PHE A 502 -21.57 15.83 -3.36
C PHE A 502 -20.68 16.41 -2.26
N ARG A 503 -20.75 15.80 -1.08
CA ARG A 503 -19.80 16.02 0.00
C ARG A 503 -19.23 14.71 0.49
N LYS A 504 -17.94 14.68 0.82
CA LYS A 504 -17.24 13.53 1.34
C LYS A 504 -17.36 13.49 2.86
N PHE A 505 -17.96 12.43 3.38
CA PHE A 505 -18.06 12.12 4.80
C PHE A 505 -17.19 10.90 5.13
N PRO A 506 -16.96 10.57 6.42
CA PRO A 506 -16.26 9.34 6.81
C PRO A 506 -16.86 8.07 6.19
N GLN A 507 -18.17 8.05 5.94
CA GLN A 507 -18.90 6.93 5.32
C GLN A 507 -18.87 6.95 3.77
N GLY A 508 -18.13 7.89 3.16
CA GLY A 508 -17.99 8.06 1.72
C GLY A 508 -18.66 9.33 1.18
N TRP A 509 -18.68 9.46 -0.15
CA TRP A 509 -19.35 10.55 -0.84
C TRP A 509 -20.87 10.42 -0.73
N ARG A 510 -21.56 11.54 -0.48
CA ARG A 510 -23.02 11.61 -0.43
C ARG A 510 -23.53 12.86 -1.12
N ILE A 511 -24.69 12.75 -1.75
CA ILE A 511 -25.43 13.86 -2.34
C ILE A 511 -26.01 14.70 -1.19
N ILE A 512 -25.61 15.97 -1.10
CA ILE A 512 -26.15 16.95 -0.14
C ILE A 512 -27.16 17.90 -0.80
N HIS A 513 -27.07 18.06 -2.12
CA HIS A 513 -27.99 18.83 -2.93
C HIS A 513 -28.22 18.11 -4.25
N ASP A 514 -29.47 17.98 -4.64
CA ASP A 514 -29.89 17.41 -5.92
C ASP A 514 -30.82 18.41 -6.60
N HIS A 515 -30.47 18.79 -7.82
CA HIS A 515 -31.35 19.50 -8.72
C HIS A 515 -31.61 18.63 -9.94
N THR A 516 -32.88 18.37 -10.24
CA THR A 516 -33.27 17.58 -11.40
C THR A 516 -34.32 18.30 -12.22
N SER A 517 -34.14 18.31 -13.53
CA SER A 517 -35.07 18.93 -14.48
C SER A 517 -35.44 17.93 -15.57
N VAL A 518 -36.73 17.85 -15.89
CA VAL A 518 -37.21 17.11 -17.06
C VAL A 518 -36.88 17.94 -18.30
N VAL A 519 -36.33 17.30 -19.32
CA VAL A 519 -36.11 17.93 -20.64
C VAL A 519 -37.03 17.23 -21.63
N SER A 520 -38.11 17.90 -22.00
CA SER A 520 -39.07 17.41 -22.99
C SER A 520 -38.49 17.54 -24.39
N GLY A 521 -38.15 16.41 -25.04
CA GLY A 521 -37.81 16.38 -26.47
C GLY A 521 -36.57 15.59 -26.92
N GLN A 522 -36.23 14.45 -26.28
CA GLN A 522 -35.20 13.53 -26.79
C GLN A 522 -35.73 12.13 -27.01
#